data_AF-A0AAW5EUY5-F1
#
_entry.id   AF-A0AAW5EUY5-F1
#
_cell.length_a   1.000
_cell.length_b   1.000
_cell.length_c   1.000
_cell.angle_alpha   90.00
_cell.angle_beta   90.00
_cell.angle_gamma   90.00
#
_symmetry.space_group_name_H-M   'P 1'
#
loop_
_entity.id
_entity.type
_entity.pdbx_description
1 polymer ?
#
loop_
_entity_poly.entity_id
_entity_poly.type
_entity_poly.pdbx_seq_one_letter_code
_entity_poly.pdbx_strand_id
1 'polypeptide(L)'
;VIVGTDRVTRTGDVANKIGTYLKALAAHDNGVPFWVALPSTTIDWTISDGVTEIPIEERNGREVTHIQGRDETGAVTTVQLVPDGSKGANPAFDVTPARLVTGLITERGRCPASADGLCDLFPEYV
;
A
#
# COMPACT_ATOMS: atom_id res chain seq x y z
N VAL A 1 4.79 7.10 11.36
CA VAL A 1 3.66 6.65 10.51
C VAL A 1 3.56 5.15 10.62
N ILE A 2 2.35 4.59 10.73
CA ILE A 2 2.11 3.15 10.68
C ILE A 2 0.98 2.86 9.69
N VAL A 3 1.16 1.85 8.84
CA VAL A 3 0.17 1.40 7.87
C VAL A 3 0.06 -0.12 7.88
N GLY A 4 -1.04 -0.63 7.32
CA GLY A 4 -1.13 -2.04 6.90
C GLY A 4 -0.47 -2.25 5.53
N THR A 5 -0.72 -3.41 4.94
CA THR A 5 -0.27 -3.74 3.59
C THR A 5 -1.08 -4.88 3.00
N ASP A 6 -1.18 -4.91 1.67
CA ASP A 6 -1.87 -5.95 0.91
C ASP A 6 -0.89 -7.03 0.44
N ARG A 7 0.37 -6.67 0.14
CA ARG A 7 1.44 -7.61 -0.20
C ARG A 7 2.82 -7.05 0.15
N VAL A 8 3.71 -7.90 0.65
CA VAL A 8 5.12 -7.55 0.87
C VAL A 8 6.00 -8.55 0.14
N THR A 9 7.00 -8.07 -0.60
CA THR A 9 7.96 -8.94 -1.29
C THR A 9 8.94 -9.57 -0.30
N ARG A 10 9.65 -10.63 -0.70
CA ARG A 10 10.70 -11.23 0.13
C ARG A 10 11.88 -10.27 0.40
N THR A 11 11.96 -9.14 -0.30
CA THR A 11 13.01 -8.10 -0.14
C THR A 11 12.52 -6.88 0.63
N GLY A 12 11.24 -6.86 1.03
CA GLY A 12 10.66 -5.82 1.90
C GLY A 12 9.96 -4.67 1.17
N ASP A 13 9.79 -4.74 -0.15
CA ASP A 13 8.92 -3.78 -0.86
C ASP A 13 7.46 -4.02 -0.49
N VAL A 14 6.70 -2.95 -0.33
CA VAL A 14 5.35 -2.98 0.27
C VAL A 14 4.34 -2.45 -0.73
N ALA A 15 3.38 -3.28 -1.14
CA ALA A 15 2.22 -2.85 -1.90
C ALA A 15 1.01 -2.66 -0.96
N ASN A 16 0.51 -1.44 -0.90
CA ASN A 16 -0.64 -1.05 -0.07
C ASN A 16 -1.49 -0.02 -0.78
N LYS A 17 -2.64 0.33 -0.20
CA LYS A 17 -3.59 1.34 -0.72
C LYS A 17 -2.86 2.58 -1.29
N ILE A 18 -3.28 3.02 -2.47
CA ILE A 18 -2.75 4.20 -3.16
C ILE A 18 -2.63 5.40 -2.21
N GLY A 19 -1.50 6.09 -2.25
CA GLY A 19 -1.09 7.13 -1.31
C GLY A 19 -0.10 6.67 -0.24
N THR A 20 0.13 5.36 -0.06
CA THR A 20 1.09 4.84 0.93
C THR A 20 2.51 5.28 0.60
N TYR A 21 2.92 5.17 -0.66
CA TYR A 21 4.22 5.64 -1.13
C TYR A 21 4.43 7.13 -0.84
N LEU A 22 3.41 7.96 -1.05
CA LEU A 22 3.47 9.39 -0.75
C LEU A 22 3.66 9.66 0.75
N LYS A 23 3.01 8.88 1.63
CA LYS A 23 3.22 8.97 3.08
C LYS A 23 4.63 8.53 3.48
N ALA A 24 5.18 7.51 2.81
CA ALA A 24 6.53 7.03 3.05
C ALA A 24 7.60 8.06 2.64
N LEU A 25 7.44 8.70 1.48
CA LEU A 25 8.29 9.81 1.05
C LEU A 25 8.27 10.97 2.05
N ALA A 26 7.08 11.41 2.46
CA ALA A 26 6.93 12.50 3.43
C ALA A 26 7.55 12.14 4.80
N ALA A 27 7.37 10.90 5.26
CA ALA A 27 7.95 10.42 6.51
C ALA A 27 9.48 10.42 6.44
N HIS A 28 10.05 9.90 5.35
CA HIS A 28 11.49 9.87 5.11
C HIS A 28 12.09 11.28 5.10
N ASP A 29 11.50 12.20 4.34
CA ASP A 29 11.98 13.59 4.22
C ASP A 29 11.97 14.34 5.58
N ASN A 30 11.04 13.99 6.46
CA ASN A 30 10.90 14.61 7.78
C ASN A 30 11.58 13.81 8.91
N GLY A 31 12.36 12.76 8.60
CA GLY A 31 13.01 11.93 9.62
C GLY A 31 12.03 11.20 10.55
N VAL A 32 10.80 10.97 10.12
CA VAL A 32 9.76 10.27 10.87
C VAL A 32 9.79 8.78 10.53
N PRO A 33 9.82 7.87 11.53
CA PRO A 33 9.76 6.43 11.26
C PRO A 33 8.49 6.00 10.52
N PHE A 34 8.64 5.16 9.51
CA PHE A 34 7.56 4.57 8.71
C PHE A 34 7.51 3.05 8.91
N TRP A 35 6.51 2.58 9.65
CA TRP A 35 6.33 1.17 9.99
C TRP A 35 5.20 0.54 9.17
N VAL A 36 5.37 -0.73 8.79
CA VAL A 36 4.34 -1.51 8.11
C VAL A 36 4.01 -2.72 8.96
N ALA A 37 2.74 -2.87 9.33
CA ALA A 37 2.24 -3.99 10.11
C ALA A 37 1.52 -4.99 9.21
N LEU A 38 1.89 -6.27 9.29
CA LEU A 38 1.37 -7.33 8.44
C LEU A 38 1.43 -8.70 9.12
N PRO A 39 0.48 -9.61 8.86
CA PRO A 39 0.68 -11.03 9.16
C PRO A 39 1.66 -11.65 8.15
N SER A 40 2.34 -12.73 8.55
CA SER A 40 3.24 -13.49 7.66
C SER A 40 2.60 -13.95 6.35
N THR A 41 1.28 -14.21 6.35
CA THR A 41 0.52 -14.61 5.14
C THR A 41 0.46 -13.54 4.06
N THR A 42 0.81 -12.30 4.39
CA THR A 42 0.87 -11.18 3.44
C THR A 42 2.24 -11.08 2.75
N ILE A 43 3.24 -11.82 3.24
CA ILE A 43 4.55 -11.90 2.60
C ILE A 43 4.46 -12.87 1.41
N ASP A 44 4.76 -12.37 0.23
CA ASP A 44 4.90 -13.17 -0.99
C ASP A 44 6.38 -13.52 -1.17
N TRP A 45 6.72 -14.73 -0.73
CA TRP A 45 8.08 -15.27 -0.78
C TRP A 45 8.60 -15.54 -2.20
N THR A 46 7.73 -15.46 -3.21
CA THR A 46 8.07 -15.80 -4.60
C THR A 46 8.56 -14.60 -5.42
N ILE A 47 8.35 -13.38 -4.93
CA ILE A 47 8.66 -12.13 -5.63
C ILE A 47 9.70 -11.30 -4.86
N SER A 48 10.49 -10.50 -5.59
CA SER A 48 11.62 -9.75 -5.05
C SER A 48 11.72 -8.29 -5.50
N ASP A 49 10.98 -7.88 -6.53
CA ASP A 49 10.88 -6.51 -6.98
C ASP A 49 9.41 -6.11 -7.01
N GLY A 50 9.02 -5.24 -6.07
CA GLY A 50 7.62 -4.84 -5.93
C GLY A 50 7.10 -4.08 -7.15
N VAL A 51 7.95 -3.29 -7.83
CA VAL A 51 7.53 -2.41 -8.93
C VAL A 51 7.28 -3.21 -10.20
N THR A 52 8.10 -4.22 -10.47
CA THR A 52 7.98 -5.02 -11.70
C THR A 52 7.10 -6.26 -11.55
N GLU A 53 7.02 -6.84 -10.34
CA GLU A 53 6.35 -8.14 -10.14
C GLU A 53 4.95 -8.04 -9.50
N ILE A 54 4.62 -6.94 -8.78
CA ILE A 54 3.29 -6.79 -8.19
C ILE A 54 2.32 -6.14 -9.20
N PRO A 55 1.29 -6.87 -9.69
CA PRO A 55 0.29 -6.27 -10.55
C PRO A 55 -0.57 -5.28 -9.75
N ILE A 56 -0.66 -4.05 -10.24
CA ILE A 56 -1.53 -3.02 -9.65
C ILE A 56 -2.94 -3.13 -10.24
N GLU A 57 -3.93 -3.32 -9.36
CA GLU A 57 -5.35 -3.29 -9.73
C GLU A 57 -5.74 -1.88 -10.21
N GLU A 58 -6.24 -1.79 -11.44
CA GLU A 58 -6.92 -0.60 -11.96
C GLU A 58 -8.42 -0.75 -11.76
N ARG A 59 -8.99 0.12 -10.93
CA ARG A 59 -10.41 0.12 -10.59
C ARG A 59 -11.20 1.01 -11.53
N ASN A 60 -12.53 0.96 -11.41
CA ASN A 60 -13.40 1.77 -12.23
C ASN A 60 -13.14 3.27 -11.98
N GLY A 61 -12.88 4.04 -13.05
CA GLY A 61 -12.71 5.49 -12.97
C GLY A 61 -13.92 6.25 -12.43
N ARG A 62 -15.09 5.61 -12.31
CA ARG A 62 -16.24 6.19 -11.59
C ARG A 62 -15.96 6.51 -10.13
N GLU A 63 -15.10 5.76 -9.45
CA GLU A 63 -14.80 6.00 -8.03
C GLU A 63 -14.06 7.31 -7.78
N VAL A 64 -13.37 7.84 -8.80
CA VAL A 64 -12.66 9.14 -8.72
C VAL A 64 -13.44 10.29 -9.37
N THR A 65 -14.34 9.98 -10.31
CA THR A 65 -15.14 10.99 -11.03
C THR A 65 -16.49 11.26 -10.38
N HIS A 66 -16.95 10.37 -9.50
CA HIS A 66 -18.23 10.48 -8.81
C HIS A 66 -18.06 10.23 -7.31
N ILE A 67 -18.89 10.89 -6.50
CA ILE A 67 -18.96 10.68 -5.04
C ILE A 67 -20.38 10.36 -4.61
N GLN A 68 -20.53 9.46 -3.64
CA GLN A 68 -21.81 9.20 -2.98
C GLN A 68 -21.91 10.02 -1.70
N GLY A 69 -23.07 10.63 -1.47
CA GLY A 69 -23.33 11.45 -0.28
C GLY A 69 -24.81 11.54 0.01
N ARG A 70 -25.17 12.09 1.18
CA ARG A 70 -26.56 12.42 1.51
C ARG A 70 -26.89 13.82 1.02
N ASP A 71 -28.03 13.99 0.36
CA ASP A 71 -28.53 15.30 -0.07
C ASP A 71 -29.35 15.99 1.04
N GLU A 72 -29.88 17.18 0.73
CA GLU A 72 -30.70 17.99 1.65
C GLU A 72 -32.01 17.32 2.08
N THR A 73 -32.48 16.34 1.30
CA THR A 73 -33.67 15.54 1.64
C THR A 73 -33.33 14.33 2.50
N GLY A 74 -32.04 14.07 2.73
CA GLY A 74 -31.51 12.93 3.47
C GLY A 74 -31.31 11.66 2.63
N ALA A 75 -31.58 11.70 1.32
CA ALA A 75 -31.41 10.57 0.42
C ALA A 75 -29.92 10.39 0.04
N VAL A 76 -29.48 9.14 -0.12
CA VAL A 76 -28.13 8.86 -0.67
C VAL A 76 -28.18 9.04 -2.17
N THR A 77 -27.40 9.99 -2.68
CA THR A 77 -27.28 10.31 -4.09
C THR A 77 -25.84 10.17 -4.57
N THR A 78 -25.66 10.07 -5.89
CA THR A 78 -24.34 10.06 -6.54
C THR A 78 -24.18 11.35 -7.33
N VAL A 79 -23.09 12.07 -7.09
CA VAL A 79 -22.79 13.34 -7.75
C VAL A 79 -21.54 13.18 -8.61
N GLN A 80 -21.62 13.60 -9.87
CA GLN A 80 -20.45 13.70 -10.75
C GLN A 80 -19.63 14.95 -10.37
N LEU A 81 -18.33 14.76 -10.15
CA LEU A 81 -17.41 15.81 -9.70
C LEU A 81 -16.60 16.46 -10.83
N VAL A 82 -16.60 15.85 -12.01
CA VAL A 82 -15.78 16.24 -13.17
C VAL A 82 -16.66 16.55 -14.38
N PRO A 83 -16.17 17.26 -15.41
CA PRO A 83 -16.92 17.49 -16.65
C PRO A 83 -17.28 16.19 -17.38
N ASP A 84 -18.37 16.23 -18.14
CA ASP A 84 -18.82 15.09 -18.97
C ASP A 84 -17.72 14.59 -19.91
N GLY A 85 -17.59 13.26 -20.02
CA GLY A 85 -16.59 12.62 -20.86
C GLY A 85 -15.17 12.57 -20.26
N SER A 86 -14.93 13.17 -19.08
CA SER A 86 -13.64 13.07 -18.39
C SER A 86 -13.33 11.61 -18.00
N LYS A 87 -12.11 11.16 -18.30
CA LYS A 87 -11.60 9.84 -17.88
C LYS A 87 -10.98 9.91 -16.50
N GLY A 88 -11.12 8.85 -15.69
CA GLY A 88 -10.46 8.71 -14.40
C GLY A 88 -9.43 7.58 -14.44
N ALA A 89 -8.21 7.85 -13.94
CA ALA A 89 -7.24 6.80 -13.58
C ALA A 89 -7.45 6.44 -12.11
N ASN A 90 -7.46 5.14 -11.79
CA ASN A 90 -7.79 4.69 -10.45
C ASN A 90 -6.97 3.44 -10.05
N PRO A 91 -5.64 3.58 -9.95
CA PRO A 91 -4.81 2.53 -9.36
C PRO A 91 -5.20 2.36 -7.90
N ALA A 92 -5.58 1.16 -7.50
CA ALA A 92 -6.06 0.87 -6.15
C ALA A 92 -4.94 0.80 -5.12
N PHE A 93 -3.69 0.63 -5.57
CA PHE A 93 -2.51 0.40 -4.74
C PHE A 93 -1.30 1.14 -5.33
N ASP A 94 -0.30 1.39 -4.49
CA ASP A 94 1.04 1.75 -4.92
C ASP A 94 2.09 0.86 -4.24
N VAL A 95 3.31 0.90 -4.75
CA VAL A 95 4.46 0.19 -4.19
C VAL A 95 5.35 1.19 -3.48
N THR A 96 5.62 0.92 -2.22
CA THR A 96 6.60 1.62 -1.38
C THR A 96 7.88 0.80 -1.33
N PRO A 97 9.00 1.30 -1.89
CA PRO A 97 10.28 0.60 -1.84
C PRO A 97 10.78 0.40 -0.41
N ALA A 98 11.40 -0.75 -0.14
CA ALA A 98 11.90 -1.13 1.18
C ALA A 98 12.77 -0.06 1.86
N ARG A 99 13.57 0.68 1.07
CA ARG A 99 14.42 1.79 1.55
C ARG A 99 13.66 2.94 2.24
N LEU A 100 12.35 3.07 2.03
CA LEU A 100 11.50 4.07 2.67
C LEU A 100 10.78 3.52 3.91
N VAL A 101 10.91 2.22 4.18
CA VAL A 101 10.26 1.53 5.30
C VAL A 101 11.28 1.35 6.42
N THR A 102 10.98 1.92 7.60
CA THR A 102 11.83 1.77 8.80
C THR A 102 11.88 0.32 9.27
N GLY A 103 10.78 -0.41 9.17
CA GLY A 103 10.74 -1.83 9.45
C GLY A 103 9.33 -2.42 9.35
N LEU A 104 9.30 -3.74 9.41
CA LEU A 104 8.11 -4.57 9.32
C LEU A 104 7.75 -5.09 10.70
N ILE A 105 6.46 -5.14 11.02
CA ILE A 105 5.92 -5.67 12.27
C ILE A 105 5.01 -6.85 11.92
N THR A 106 5.37 -8.03 12.41
CA THR A 106 4.62 -9.28 12.22
C THR A 106 4.24 -9.91 13.54
N GLU A 107 3.50 -11.03 13.49
CA GLU A 107 3.21 -11.82 14.68
C GLU A 107 4.47 -12.43 15.34
N ARG A 108 5.61 -12.45 14.65
CA ARG A 108 6.90 -12.96 15.16
C ARG A 108 7.83 -11.88 15.71
N GLY A 109 7.42 -10.61 15.66
CA GLY A 109 8.22 -9.48 16.12
C GLY A 109 8.42 -8.44 15.03
N ARG A 110 9.51 -7.68 15.13
CA ARG A 110 9.85 -6.64 14.15
C ARG A 110 11.21 -6.88 13.53
N CYS A 111 11.35 -6.56 12.26
CA CYS A 111 12.60 -6.65 11.53
C CYS A 111 12.79 -5.43 10.59
N PRO A 112 14.01 -5.17 10.11
CA PRO A 112 14.21 -4.26 8.98
C PRO A 112 13.47 -4.76 7.74
N ALA A 113 12.93 -3.84 6.93
CA ALA A 113 12.33 -4.18 5.63
C ALA A 113 13.44 -4.60 4.64
N SER A 114 13.81 -5.87 4.68
CA SER A 114 14.92 -6.46 3.93
C SER A 114 14.77 -7.97 3.88
N ALA A 115 15.45 -8.61 2.93
CA ALA A 115 15.49 -10.07 2.87
C ALA A 115 16.06 -10.69 4.15
N ASP A 116 17.21 -10.22 4.63
CA ASP A 116 17.85 -10.75 5.84
C ASP A 116 16.94 -10.59 7.07
N GLY A 117 16.34 -9.41 7.25
CA GLY A 117 15.42 -9.16 8.36
C GLY A 117 14.18 -10.05 8.34
N LEU A 118 13.64 -10.36 7.16
CA LEU A 118 12.52 -11.29 7.01
C LEU A 118 12.96 -12.73 7.27
N CYS A 119 14.10 -13.16 6.73
CA CYS A 119 14.67 -14.49 6.96
C CYS A 119 14.99 -14.74 8.44
N ASP A 120 15.43 -13.72 9.19
CA ASP A 120 15.67 -13.83 10.64
C ASP A 120 14.39 -14.17 11.43
N LEU A 121 13.23 -13.64 11.00
CA LEU A 121 11.94 -13.96 11.63
C LEU A 121 11.30 -15.25 11.09
N PHE A 122 11.62 -15.61 9.84
CA PHE A 122 10.99 -16.69 9.08
C PHE A 122 12.04 -17.61 8.43
N PRO A 123 12.91 -18.28 9.23
CA PRO A 123 14.01 -19.08 8.70
C PRO A 123 13.57 -20.29 7.88
N GLU A 124 12.30 -20.70 7.97
CA GLU A 124 11.75 -21.80 7.18
C GLU A 124 11.46 -21.45 5.71
N TYR A 125 11.57 -20.17 5.33
CA TYR A 125 11.40 -19.68 3.95
C TYR A 125 12.73 -19.30 3.28
N VAL A 126 13.86 -19.64 3.92
CA VAL A 126 15.23 -19.50 3.39
C VAL A 126 15.56 -20.63 2.42
#